data_AF-A0A3D0R1B0-F1
#
_entry.id   AF-A0A3D0R1B0-F1
#
_cell.length_a   1.000
_cell.length_b   1.000
_cell.length_c   1.000
_cell.angle_alpha   90.00
_cell.angle_beta   90.00
_cell.angle_gamma   90.00
#
_symmetry.space_group_name_H-M   'P 1'
#
loop_
_entity.id
_entity.type
_entity.pdbx_description
1 polymer ?
#
loop_
_entity_poly.entity_id
_entity_poly.type
_entity_poly.pdbx_seq_one_letter_code
_entity_poly.pdbx_strand_id
1 'polypeptide(L)' 'MTTVVEQTPEELRAWRARLLAEVRMTEDELAERAENYQLTAEESAVWNTLQGIEYLSGAGD' A
#
# COMPACT_ATOMS: atom_id res chain seq x y z
N MET A 1 4.08 -14.36 -21.99
CA MET A 1 3.68 -14.97 -20.71
C MET A 1 3.47 -13.84 -19.73
N THR A 2 2.23 -13.38 -19.61
CA THR A 2 1.87 -12.35 -18.64
C THR A 2 1.62 -13.11 -17.35
N THR A 3 2.62 -13.15 -16.45
CA THR A 3 2.39 -13.61 -15.09
C THR A 3 1.43 -12.59 -14.48
N VAL A 4 0.13 -12.85 -14.61
CA VAL A 4 -0.86 -12.26 -13.73
C VAL A 4 -0.46 -12.78 -12.37
N VAL A 5 0.20 -11.93 -11.58
CA VAL A 5 0.42 -12.27 -10.18
C VAL A 5 -0.97 -12.20 -9.59
N GLU A 6 -1.65 -13.35 -9.57
CA GLU A 6 -2.84 -13.58 -8.76
C GLU A 6 -2.39 -13.52 -7.30
N GLN A 7 -2.02 -12.32 -6.82
CA GLN A 7 -1.85 -12.08 -5.40
C GLN A 7 -3.23 -12.33 -4.79
N THR A 8 -3.30 -13.35 -3.95
CA THR A 8 -4.52 -13.60 -3.21
C THR A 8 -4.82 -12.41 -2.29
N PRO A 9 -6.08 -12.13 -1.95
CA PRO A 9 -6.44 -11.05 -1.03
C PRO A 9 -5.80 -11.19 0.37
N GLU A 10 -5.29 -12.37 0.72
CA GLU A 10 -4.51 -12.61 1.94
C GLU A 10 -3.05 -12.16 1.78
N GLU A 11 -2.43 -12.43 0.62
CA GLU A 11 -1.08 -11.96 0.31
C GLU A 11 -1.02 -10.43 0.22
N LEU A 12 -2.01 -9.79 -0.40
CA LEU A 12 -2.11 -8.33 -0.45
C LEU A 12 -2.21 -7.72 0.95
N ARG A 13 -2.98 -8.35 1.85
CA ARG A 13 -3.08 -7.94 3.26
C ARG A 13 -1.75 -8.12 4.00
N ALA A 14 -1.06 -9.24 3.79
CA ALA A 14 0.25 -9.48 4.39
C ALA A 14 1.31 -8.50 3.88
N TRP A 15 1.26 -8.16 2.59
CA TRP A 15 2.15 -7.18 1.98
C TRP A 15 1.90 -5.78 2.52
N ARG A 16 0.63 -5.35 2.59
CA ARG A 16 0.22 -4.10 3.25
C ARG A 16 0.72 -4.03 4.70
N ALA A 17 0.55 -5.09 5.48
CA ALA A 17 1.04 -5.13 6.87
C ALA A 17 2.57 -4.99 6.96
N ARG A 18 3.33 -5.55 6.01
CA ARG A 18 4.78 -5.38 5.93
C ARG A 18 5.18 -3.94 5.66
N LEU A 19 4.57 -3.31 4.66
CA LEU A 19 4.86 -1.93 4.28
C LEU A 19 4.60 -0.95 5.43
N LEU A 20 3.50 -1.14 6.16
CA LEU A 20 3.17 -0.35 7.35
C LEU A 20 4.19 -0.57 8.48
N ALA A 21 4.71 -1.79 8.64
CA ALA A 21 5.74 -2.10 9.62
C ALA A 21 7.10 -1.46 9.29
N GLU A 22 7.43 -1.26 8.00
CA GLU A 22 8.67 -0.59 7.57
C GLU A 22 8.68 0.88 7.98
N VAL A 23 7.58 1.60 7.74
CA VAL A 23 7.47 3.02 8.12
C VAL A 23 7.05 3.24 9.57
N ARG A 24 6.71 2.16 10.30
CA ARG A 24 6.20 2.17 11.68
C ARG A 24 5.01 3.11 11.87
N MET A 25 4.14 3.17 10.87
CA MET A 25 2.94 4.01 10.86
C MET A 25 1.75 3.18 10.46
N THR A 26 0.58 3.62 10.89
CA THR A 26 -0.68 3.07 10.39
C THR A 26 -1.01 3.69 9.02
N GLU A 27 -1.93 3.06 8.29
CA GLU A 27 -2.39 3.62 7.03
C GLU A 27 -3.07 4.98 7.22
N ASP A 28 -3.81 5.15 8.32
CA ASP A 28 -4.49 6.39 8.66
C ASP A 28 -3.48 7.54 8.88
N GLU A 29 -2.40 7.28 9.61
CA GLU A 29 -1.33 8.27 9.78
C GLU A 29 -0.59 8.57 8.47
N LEU A 30 -0.38 7.57 7.62
CA LEU A 30 0.17 7.78 6.27
C LEU A 30 -0.77 8.64 5.41
N ALA A 31 -2.08 8.40 5.48
CA ALA A 31 -3.09 9.15 4.75
C ALA A 31 -3.11 10.62 5.19
N GLU A 32 -3.18 10.87 6.50
CA GLU A 32 -3.16 12.22 7.06
C GLU A 32 -1.89 12.97 6.63
N ARG A 33 -0.72 12.32 6.70
CA ARG A 33 0.54 12.92 6.28
C ARG A 33 0.62 13.11 4.76
N ALA A 34 0.01 12.25 3.96
CA ALA A 34 -0.11 12.42 2.51
C ALA A 34 -0.91 13.68 2.17
N GLU A 35 -2.05 13.88 2.83
CA GLU A 35 -2.92 15.05 2.65
C GLU A 35 -2.22 16.35 3.06
N ASN A 36 -1.38 16.29 4.10
CA ASN A 36 -0.61 17.44 4.57
C ASN A 36 0.75 17.61 3.85
N TYR A 37 1.07 16.80 2.83
CA TYR A 37 2.37 16.79 2.14
C TYR A 37 3.59 16.63 3.06
N GLN A 38 3.43 15.88 4.16
CA GLN A 38 4.46 15.65 5.18
C GLN A 38 5.20 14.32 5.04
N LEU A 39 4.93 13.57 3.97
CA LEU A 39 5.61 12.30 3.69
C LEU A 39 7.04 12.54 3.20
N THR A 40 7.98 11.76 3.74
CA THR A 40 9.31 11.59 3.14
C THR A 40 9.22 10.79 1.84
N ALA A 41 10.31 10.76 1.07
CA ALA A 41 10.37 9.98 -0.15
C ALA A 41 10.09 8.48 0.07
N GLU A 42 10.53 7.92 1.21
CA GLU A 42 10.28 6.52 1.57
C GLU A 42 8.80 6.29 1.93
N GLU A 43 8.24 7.13 2.80
CA GLU A 43 6.82 7.05 3.16
C GLU A 43 5.91 7.28 1.94
N SER A 44 6.29 8.18 1.02
CA SER A 44 5.54 8.44 -0.22
C SER A 44 5.58 7.25 -1.18
N ALA A 45 6.68 6.51 -1.25
CA ALA A 45 6.77 5.30 -2.06
C ALA A 45 5.90 4.18 -1.48
N VAL A 46 5.90 4.04 -0.15
CA VAL A 46 5.02 3.11 0.58
C VAL A 46 3.55 3.48 0.36
N TRP A 47 3.18 4.74 0.52
CA TRP A 47 1.82 5.22 0.30
C TRP A 47 1.33 4.94 -1.12
N ASN A 48 2.16 5.22 -2.13
CA ASN A 48 1.79 4.95 -3.53
C ASN A 48 1.59 3.45 -3.80
N THR A 49 2.41 2.61 -3.17
CA THR A 49 2.29 1.14 -3.26
C THR A 49 1.00 0.64 -2.61
N LEU A 50 0.62 1.17 -1.44
CA LEU A 50 -0.65 0.84 -0.77
C LEU A 50 -1.86 1.19 -1.64
N GLN A 51 -1.87 2.37 -2.25
CA GLN A 51 -2.92 2.79 -3.19
C GLN A 51 -3.00 1.85 -4.42
N GLY A 52 -1.84 1.37 -4.91
CA GLY A 52 -1.78 0.36 -5.96
C GLY A 52 -2.38 -0.98 -5.55
N ILE A 53 -2.14 -1.42 -4.30
CA ILE A 53 -2.70 -2.66 -3.75
C ILE A 53 -4.23 -2.57 -3.63
N GLU A 54 -4.76 -1.44 -3.14
CA GLU A 54 -6.22 -1.22 -3.05
C GLU A 54 -6.86 -1.19 -4.44
N TYR A 55 -6.22 -0.54 -5.42
CA TYR A 55 -6.69 -0.54 -6.81
C TYR A 55 -6.74 -1.96 -7.39
N LEU A 56 -5.71 -2.77 -7.17
CA LEU A 56 -5.65 -4.16 -7.63
C LEU A 56 -6.68 -5.05 -6.91
N SER A 57 -6.98 -4.75 -5.65
CA SER A 57 -7.99 -5.48 -4.86
C SER A 57 -9.42 -5.13 -5.27
N GLY A 58 -9.67 -3.88 -5.70
CA GLY A 58 -11.00 -3.40 -6.12
C GLY A 58 -11.33 -3.59 -7.59
N ALA A 59 -10.34 -3.81 -8.46
CA ALA A 59 -10.53 -3.95 -9.92
C ALA A 59 -10.95 -5.37 -10.37
N GLY A 60 -11.23 -6.28 -9.42
CA GLY A 60 -11.52 -7.71 -9.68
C GLY A 60 -12.93 -8.19 -9.31
N ASP A 61 -13.90 -7.28 -9.12
CA ASP A 61 -15.33 -7.62 -8.97
C ASP A 61 -16.08 -7.49 -10.30
#